data_AF-A0A534PIL5-F1
#
_entry.id   AF-A0A534PIL5-F1
#
_cell.length_a   1.000
_cell.length_b   1.000
_cell.length_c   1.000
_cell.angle_alpha   90.00
_cell.angle_beta   90.00
_cell.angle_gamma   90.00
#
_symmetry.space_group_name_H-M   'P 1'
#
loop_
_entity.id
_entity.type
_entity.pdbx_description
1 polymer ?
#
loop_
_entity_poly.entity_id
_entity_poly.type
_entity_poly.pdbx_seq_one_letter_code
_entity_poly.pdbx_strand_id
1 'polypeptide(L)'
;MMHSFPGTAVAQVSGAPPAALATMQISGRAFEEGLQEGDRFQLRAFIWSLEGAAQPILGPDVSLFEPGCVARFGRGVQCAHLLVVGNAYVLETFDTSSPDLVGHDAFRLAGEVWRIYFDPAPNGTRSFEDLASFEKGDPVAVYKVREFATADPVADLVLARNDQELINSTPFTLKGVTVDFKNVAPRLMGLGHARVPQPDPNPQPIPTDEPPFQSGPGFFLLHTAISGTFSAVQSK
;
A
#
# COMPACT_ATOMS: atom_id res chain seq x y z
N MET A 1 -49.85 -23.91 3.34
CA MET A 1 -49.82 -22.68 4.16
C MET A 1 -49.37 -23.02 5.57
N MET A 2 -48.34 -22.31 6.07
CA MET A 2 -47.94 -22.04 7.48
C MET A 2 -47.90 -23.22 8.48
N HIS A 3 -46.69 -23.67 8.89
CA HIS A 3 -45.85 -23.23 10.03
C HIS A 3 -46.09 -24.04 11.32
N SER A 4 -45.09 -24.78 11.82
CA SER A 4 -44.25 -24.38 12.98
C SER A 4 -43.45 -25.56 13.59
N PHE A 5 -42.30 -25.22 14.18
CA PHE A 5 -41.26 -26.06 14.83
C PHE A 5 -41.62 -26.44 16.29
N PRO A 6 -40.97 -27.44 16.93
CA PRO A 6 -39.81 -27.18 17.83
C PRO A 6 -38.77 -28.35 17.87
N GLY A 7 -37.51 -28.21 18.30
CA GLY A 7 -36.88 -27.12 19.01
C GLY A 7 -35.33 -27.26 19.10
N THR A 8 -34.74 -26.09 19.31
CA THR A 8 -33.61 -25.72 20.20
C THR A 8 -32.36 -26.60 20.30
N ALA A 9 -31.25 -26.03 19.82
CA ALA A 9 -30.04 -25.86 20.64
C ALA A 9 -29.76 -24.36 20.78
N VAL A 10 -29.72 -23.86 22.01
CA VAL A 10 -29.18 -22.53 22.36
C VAL A 10 -28.02 -22.75 23.30
N ALA A 11 -26.88 -22.14 22.97
CA ALA A 11 -25.94 -21.63 23.95
C ALA A 11 -25.33 -20.34 23.38
N GLN A 12 -25.80 -19.20 23.91
CA GLN A 12 -25.10 -17.92 23.90
C GLN A 12 -23.77 -18.08 24.63
N VAL A 13 -22.68 -17.46 24.14
CA VAL A 13 -21.92 -16.47 24.92
C VAL A 13 -21.34 -15.43 23.96
N SER A 14 -21.58 -14.18 24.33
CA SER A 14 -21.08 -12.90 23.84
C SER A 14 -19.61 -12.83 23.43
N GLY A 15 -19.37 -12.11 22.32
CA GLY A 15 -18.12 -11.38 22.06
C GLY A 15 -17.53 -11.58 20.65
N ALA A 16 -18.18 -11.05 19.59
CA ALA A 16 -17.53 -10.90 18.28
C ALA A 16 -16.94 -9.47 18.16
N PRO A 17 -15.78 -9.31 17.53
CA PRO A 17 -14.63 -8.54 18.04
C PRO A 17 -14.83 -7.01 17.95
N PRO A 18 -14.00 -6.17 18.62
CA PRO A 18 -13.87 -4.80 18.16
C PRO A 18 -13.38 -4.86 16.71
N ALA A 19 -14.17 -4.31 15.80
CA ALA A 19 -13.85 -4.24 14.38
C ALA A 19 -12.46 -3.62 14.16
N ALA A 20 -11.79 -4.04 13.08
CA ALA A 20 -10.55 -3.44 12.59
C ALA A 20 -10.62 -1.90 12.72
N LEU A 21 -9.61 -1.29 13.35
CA LEU A 21 -9.62 0.16 13.63
C LEU A 21 -9.65 0.99 12.33
N ALA A 22 -9.08 0.48 11.24
CA ALA A 22 -9.22 1.02 9.90
C ALA A 22 -8.98 -0.04 8.80
N THR A 23 -9.51 0.20 7.61
CA THR A 23 -9.10 -0.41 6.33
C THR A 23 -8.53 0.70 5.46
N MET A 24 -7.37 0.44 4.87
CA MET A 24 -6.72 1.36 3.94
C MET A 24 -6.67 0.73 2.55
N GLN A 25 -7.16 1.46 1.55
CA GLN A 25 -7.06 1.05 0.15
C GLN A 25 -6.01 1.91 -0.55
N ILE A 26 -5.05 1.28 -1.21
CA ILE A 26 -3.99 1.98 -1.96
C ILE A 26 -3.89 1.50 -3.40
N SER A 27 -3.40 2.37 -4.27
CA SER A 27 -2.98 2.04 -5.63
C SER A 27 -1.71 2.79 -5.97
N GLY A 28 -0.92 2.23 -6.87
CA GLY A 28 0.33 2.87 -7.25
C GLY A 28 1.08 2.17 -8.35
N ARG A 29 2.37 2.48 -8.40
CA ARG A 29 3.36 1.80 -9.21
C ARG A 29 4.56 1.46 -8.34
N ALA A 30 5.09 0.27 -8.51
CA ALA A 30 6.43 -0.04 -8.04
C ALA A 30 7.45 0.13 -9.16
N PHE A 31 8.67 0.45 -8.77
CA PHE A 31 9.85 0.62 -9.60
C PHE A 31 10.92 -0.33 -9.05
N GLU A 32 11.47 -1.16 -9.91
CA GLU A 32 12.34 -2.27 -9.54
C GLU A 32 13.59 -2.23 -10.41
N GLU A 33 14.78 -2.43 -9.88
CA GLU A 33 15.99 -2.61 -10.73
C GLU A 33 16.01 -3.93 -11.48
N GLY A 34 15.41 -4.93 -10.85
CA GLY A 34 15.34 -6.29 -11.31
C GLY A 34 14.76 -7.14 -10.19
N LEU A 35 14.95 -8.45 -10.31
CA LEU A 35 14.42 -9.45 -9.38
C LEU A 35 15.53 -10.31 -8.75
N GLN A 36 16.78 -9.82 -8.77
CA GLN A 36 17.93 -10.46 -8.15
C GLN A 36 18.12 -9.98 -6.70
N GLU A 37 18.77 -10.80 -5.88
CA GLU A 37 19.16 -10.40 -4.52
C GLU A 37 20.00 -9.11 -4.56
N GLY A 38 19.59 -8.13 -3.76
CA GLY A 38 20.21 -6.81 -3.70
C GLY A 38 19.58 -5.77 -4.64
N ASP A 39 18.74 -6.19 -5.60
CA ASP A 39 18.02 -5.25 -6.47
C ASP A 39 17.05 -4.39 -5.63
N ARG A 40 16.95 -3.11 -5.97
CA ARG A 40 16.14 -2.15 -5.22
C ARG A 40 14.71 -2.13 -5.73
N PHE A 41 13.79 -1.92 -4.81
CA PHE A 41 12.35 -1.78 -5.01
C PHE A 41 11.89 -0.45 -4.40
N GLN A 42 11.11 0.32 -5.16
CA GLN A 42 10.45 1.53 -4.69
C GLN A 42 8.97 1.54 -5.08
N LEU A 43 8.10 1.59 -4.07
CA LEU A 43 6.67 1.83 -4.22
C LEU A 43 6.39 3.33 -4.25
N ARG A 44 5.61 3.78 -5.22
CA ARG A 44 4.96 5.10 -5.25
C ARG A 44 3.45 4.90 -5.36
N ALA A 45 2.73 5.14 -4.27
CA ALA A 45 1.29 4.89 -4.16
C ALA A 45 0.52 6.09 -3.59
N PHE A 46 -0.81 6.06 -3.71
CA PHE A 46 -1.69 6.98 -3.02
C PHE A 46 -2.81 6.21 -2.31
N ILE A 47 -3.34 6.81 -1.25
CA ILE A 47 -4.41 6.21 -0.46
C ILE A 47 -5.76 6.69 -1.02
N TRP A 48 -6.56 5.75 -1.49
CA TRP A 48 -7.91 6.00 -1.98
C TRP A 48 -8.90 6.28 -0.86
N SER A 49 -8.80 5.50 0.21
CA SER A 49 -9.73 5.53 1.33
C SER A 49 -9.06 5.09 2.63
N LEU A 50 -9.57 5.66 3.71
CA LEU A 50 -9.31 5.25 5.09
C LEU A 50 -10.66 5.02 5.75
N GLU A 51 -11.07 3.76 5.81
CA GLU A 51 -12.39 3.34 6.25
C GLU A 51 -12.34 2.84 7.69
N GLY A 52 -13.19 3.36 8.57
CA GLY A 52 -13.44 2.76 9.87
C GLY A 52 -14.49 1.64 9.79
N ALA A 53 -14.85 1.07 10.93
CA ALA A 53 -15.83 -0.02 10.99
C ALA A 53 -17.23 0.35 10.48
N ALA A 54 -17.64 1.61 10.61
CA ALA A 54 -18.99 2.07 10.26
C ALA A 54 -19.01 3.19 9.21
N GLN A 55 -17.95 3.98 9.11
CA GLN A 55 -17.85 5.14 8.22
C GLN A 55 -16.37 5.48 7.96
N PRO A 56 -16.06 6.31 6.94
CA PRO A 56 -14.71 6.79 6.72
C PRO A 56 -14.11 7.46 7.97
N ILE A 57 -12.81 7.26 8.21
CA ILE A 57 -12.09 7.80 9.38
C ILE A 57 -12.18 9.33 9.43
N LEU A 58 -12.18 9.98 8.27
CA LEU A 58 -12.30 11.43 8.14
C LEU A 58 -13.75 11.93 8.18
N GLY A 59 -14.73 11.02 8.32
CA GLY A 59 -16.15 11.32 8.21
C GLY A 59 -16.69 11.18 6.78
N PRO A 60 -18.02 11.10 6.62
CA PRO A 60 -18.67 10.81 5.34
C PRO A 60 -18.49 11.91 4.28
N ASP A 61 -18.21 13.14 4.69
CA ASP A 61 -18.15 14.32 3.81
C ASP A 61 -16.72 14.73 3.43
N VAL A 62 -15.70 14.05 3.97
CA VAL A 62 -14.30 14.41 3.75
C VAL A 62 -13.67 13.43 2.76
N SER A 63 -13.39 13.94 1.57
CA SER A 63 -12.67 13.22 0.51
C SER A 63 -11.15 13.27 0.74
N LEU A 64 -10.48 12.14 0.53
CA LEU A 64 -9.01 12.07 0.42
C LEU A 64 -8.46 12.65 -0.90
N PHE A 65 -9.32 13.24 -1.71
CA PHE A 65 -8.95 13.93 -2.94
C PHE A 65 -9.50 15.35 -2.93
N GLU A 66 -8.68 16.30 -3.37
CA GLU A 66 -9.04 17.71 -3.42
C GLU A 66 -10.10 17.95 -4.52
N PRO A 67 -11.30 18.45 -4.19
CA PRO A 67 -12.40 18.55 -5.14
C PRO A 67 -12.11 19.41 -6.38
N GLY A 68 -11.44 20.55 -6.23
CA GLY A 68 -11.11 21.45 -7.35
C GLY A 68 -10.14 20.81 -8.34
N CYS A 69 -9.15 20.09 -7.83
CA CYS A 69 -8.20 19.31 -8.60
C CYS A 69 -8.91 18.16 -9.32
N VAL A 70 -9.77 17.40 -8.61
CA VAL A 70 -10.53 16.30 -9.20
C VAL A 70 -11.44 16.79 -10.33
N ALA A 71 -12.09 17.95 -10.17
CA ALA A 71 -12.93 18.52 -11.22
C ALA A 71 -12.14 18.83 -12.51
N ARG A 72 -10.83 19.04 -12.42
CA ARG A 72 -9.97 19.38 -13.56
C ARG A 72 -9.22 18.18 -14.14
N PHE A 73 -8.75 17.27 -13.28
CA PHE A 73 -7.82 16.21 -13.65
C PHE A 73 -8.34 14.80 -13.39
N GLY A 74 -9.54 14.66 -12.85
CA GLY A 74 -10.08 13.39 -12.38
C GLY A 74 -9.47 12.94 -11.04
N ARG A 75 -10.00 11.83 -10.52
CA ARG A 75 -9.51 11.23 -9.28
C ARG A 75 -8.26 10.40 -9.57
N GLY A 76 -7.17 10.70 -8.86
CA GLY A 76 -5.89 10.01 -9.01
C GLY A 76 -4.80 10.64 -8.14
N VAL A 77 -3.57 10.13 -8.28
CA VAL A 77 -2.39 10.56 -7.52
C VAL A 77 -2.19 12.08 -7.51
N GLN A 78 -2.46 12.73 -8.65
CA GLN A 78 -2.30 14.16 -8.87
C GLN A 78 -3.19 15.02 -7.95
N CYS A 79 -4.27 14.44 -7.42
CA CYS A 79 -5.22 15.12 -6.54
C CYS A 79 -5.34 14.49 -5.15
N ALA A 80 -4.55 13.46 -4.83
CA ALA A 80 -4.62 12.77 -3.55
C ALA A 80 -3.97 13.58 -2.43
N HIS A 81 -4.60 13.57 -1.25
CA HIS A 81 -4.06 14.19 -0.03
C HIS A 81 -3.03 13.30 0.67
N LEU A 82 -3.10 11.98 0.49
CA LEU A 82 -2.22 11.01 1.16
C LEU A 82 -1.47 10.15 0.14
N LEU A 83 -0.15 10.20 0.22
CA LEU A 83 0.80 9.57 -0.70
C LEU A 83 1.67 8.60 0.08
N VAL A 84 2.13 7.53 -0.56
CA VAL A 84 2.97 6.49 0.02
C VAL A 84 4.24 6.37 -0.81
N VAL A 85 5.38 6.45 -0.14
CA VAL A 85 6.68 6.06 -0.70
C VAL A 85 7.18 4.87 0.10
N GLY A 86 7.31 3.71 -0.55
CA GLY A 86 7.87 2.50 0.02
C GLY A 86 9.24 2.21 -0.57
N ASN A 87 10.17 1.76 0.25
CA ASN A 87 11.55 1.48 -0.17
C ASN A 87 11.98 0.15 0.42
N ALA A 88 12.51 -0.77 -0.41
CA ALA A 88 13.00 -2.08 0.00
C ALA A 88 14.10 -2.59 -0.95
N TYR A 89 14.78 -3.67 -0.55
CA TYR A 89 15.62 -4.47 -1.44
C TYR A 89 15.10 -5.90 -1.53
N VAL A 90 15.24 -6.50 -2.71
CA VAL A 90 14.97 -7.92 -2.93
C VAL A 90 15.99 -8.71 -2.12
N LEU A 91 15.50 -9.51 -1.18
CA LEU A 91 16.35 -10.37 -0.36
C LEU A 91 16.61 -11.70 -1.07
N GLU A 92 15.54 -12.36 -1.49
CA GLU A 92 15.59 -13.70 -2.07
C GLU A 92 14.46 -13.85 -3.09
N THR A 93 14.74 -14.55 -4.19
CA THR A 93 13.77 -14.99 -5.20
C THR A 93 13.86 -16.50 -5.33
N PHE A 94 12.73 -17.19 -5.24
CA PHE A 94 12.62 -18.64 -5.30
C PHE A 94 11.73 -19.04 -6.47
N ASP A 95 12.25 -19.87 -7.37
CA ASP A 95 11.41 -20.57 -8.34
C ASP A 95 10.58 -21.61 -7.59
N THR A 96 9.27 -21.41 -7.58
CA THR A 96 8.29 -22.32 -6.98
C THR A 96 7.57 -23.16 -8.02
N SER A 97 8.11 -23.20 -9.25
CA SER A 97 7.53 -23.96 -10.34
C SER A 97 7.39 -25.43 -10.00
N SER A 98 6.26 -26.00 -10.41
CA SER A 98 6.00 -27.44 -10.41
C SER A 98 5.47 -27.86 -11.78
N PRO A 99 5.41 -29.17 -12.09
CA PRO A 99 4.86 -29.63 -13.37
C PRO A 99 3.45 -29.10 -13.69
N ASP A 100 2.66 -28.82 -12.67
CA ASP A 100 1.28 -28.31 -12.78
C ASP A 100 1.17 -26.77 -12.57
N LEU A 101 2.28 -26.12 -12.18
CA LEU A 101 2.32 -24.71 -11.78
C LEU A 101 3.62 -24.09 -12.29
N VAL A 102 3.67 -23.73 -13.58
CA VAL A 102 4.90 -23.26 -14.24
C VAL A 102 5.06 -21.75 -14.07
N GLY A 103 6.29 -21.31 -13.79
CA GLY A 103 6.70 -19.90 -13.82
C GLY A 103 6.40 -19.12 -12.55
N HIS A 104 6.09 -19.76 -11.42
CA HIS A 104 5.76 -19.03 -10.20
C HIS A 104 7.03 -18.66 -9.42
N ASP A 105 7.34 -17.38 -9.31
CA ASP A 105 8.45 -16.88 -8.49
C ASP A 105 7.92 -16.31 -7.18
N ALA A 106 8.49 -16.74 -6.06
CA ALA A 106 8.25 -16.11 -4.76
C ALA A 106 9.42 -15.19 -4.43
N PHE A 107 9.15 -13.96 -4.03
CA PHE A 107 10.18 -13.02 -3.61
C PHE A 107 9.89 -12.44 -2.24
N ARG A 108 10.98 -12.24 -1.49
CA ARG A 108 10.97 -11.64 -0.17
C ARG A 108 11.69 -10.31 -0.21
N LEU A 109 11.06 -9.29 0.34
CA LEU A 109 11.66 -7.97 0.51
C LEU A 109 12.28 -7.84 1.89
N ALA A 110 13.38 -7.08 1.97
CA ALA A 110 14.03 -6.75 3.21
C ALA A 110 14.28 -5.24 3.34
N GLY A 111 14.40 -4.80 4.59
CA GLY A 111 14.59 -3.39 4.92
C GLY A 111 13.39 -2.50 4.59
N GLU A 112 12.21 -3.08 4.34
CA GLU A 112 11.09 -2.34 3.78
C GLU A 112 10.50 -1.30 4.75
N VAL A 113 10.41 -0.06 4.26
CA VAL A 113 9.84 1.07 4.99
C VAL A 113 8.85 1.80 4.09
N TRP A 114 7.62 2.01 4.57
CA TRP A 114 6.61 2.81 3.89
C TRP A 114 6.39 4.12 4.64
N ARG A 115 6.60 5.25 3.96
CA ARG A 115 6.34 6.60 4.47
C ARG A 115 5.07 7.15 3.85
N ILE A 116 4.16 7.63 4.68
CA ILE A 116 2.94 8.31 4.25
C ILE A 116 3.16 9.82 4.37
N TYR A 117 2.94 10.54 3.28
CA TYR A 117 3.01 11.99 3.19
C TYR A 117 1.59 12.56 3.06
N PHE A 118 1.33 13.65 3.79
CA PHE A 118 0.11 14.42 3.69
C PHE A 118 0.37 15.76 2.99
N ASP A 119 -0.41 16.04 1.96
CA ASP A 119 -0.47 17.37 1.33
C ASP A 119 -1.87 17.96 1.49
N PRO A 120 -2.03 19.11 2.17
CA PRO A 120 -3.33 19.75 2.34
C PRO A 120 -3.90 20.36 1.05
N ALA A 121 -3.10 20.58 0.01
CA ALA A 121 -3.49 21.30 -1.19
C ALA A 121 -2.87 20.73 -2.49
N PRO A 122 -3.18 19.47 -2.85
CA PRO A 122 -2.69 18.89 -4.09
C PRO A 122 -3.26 19.64 -5.29
N ASN A 123 -2.42 19.85 -6.31
CA ASN A 123 -2.68 20.84 -7.36
C ASN A 123 -2.67 20.26 -8.78
N GLY A 124 -2.61 18.93 -8.92
CA GLY A 124 -2.64 18.25 -10.21
C GLY A 124 -1.27 18.00 -10.84
N THR A 125 -0.15 18.37 -10.20
CA THR A 125 1.18 18.24 -10.82
C THR A 125 1.94 16.96 -10.49
N ARG A 126 1.37 16.06 -9.67
CA ARG A 126 2.09 14.82 -9.32
C ARG A 126 2.09 13.81 -10.45
N SER A 127 3.17 13.04 -10.52
CA SER A 127 3.34 11.92 -11.44
C SER A 127 4.05 10.78 -10.73
N PHE A 128 3.75 9.54 -11.09
CA PHE A 128 4.49 8.38 -10.57
C PHE A 128 5.96 8.45 -10.94
N GLU A 129 6.32 9.17 -11.99
CA GLU A 129 7.66 9.40 -12.50
C GLU A 129 8.34 10.61 -11.81
N ASP A 130 7.78 11.17 -10.74
CA ASP A 130 8.44 12.25 -10.00
C ASP A 130 8.35 11.95 -8.49
N LEU A 131 9.40 11.35 -7.94
CA LEU A 131 9.47 11.02 -6.52
C LEU A 131 9.33 12.27 -5.64
N ALA A 132 9.97 13.38 -6.01
CA ALA A 132 9.91 14.60 -5.23
C ALA A 132 8.47 15.13 -5.13
N SER A 133 7.63 14.86 -6.14
CA SER A 133 6.20 15.20 -6.10
C SER A 133 5.41 14.41 -5.04
N PHE A 134 5.84 13.20 -4.68
CA PHE A 134 5.26 12.38 -3.60
C PHE A 134 5.71 12.87 -2.22
N GLU A 135 6.94 13.37 -2.12
CA GLU A 135 7.56 13.79 -0.86
C GLU A 135 7.28 15.26 -0.49
N LYS A 136 6.61 16.02 -1.37
CA LYS A 136 6.29 17.46 -1.21
C LYS A 136 5.39 17.79 0.00
N GLY A 137 4.92 16.82 0.76
CA GLY A 137 4.04 16.98 1.93
C GLY A 137 4.73 16.70 3.27
N ASP A 138 3.95 16.77 4.35
CA ASP A 138 4.45 16.43 5.68
C ASP A 138 4.44 14.92 5.89
N PRO A 139 5.50 14.28 6.41
CA PRO A 139 5.47 12.88 6.78
C PRO A 139 4.56 12.66 8.00
N VAL A 140 3.49 11.89 7.82
CA VAL A 140 2.45 11.66 8.84
C VAL A 140 2.46 10.25 9.42
N ALA A 141 3.06 9.29 8.71
CA ALA A 141 3.29 7.96 9.23
C ALA A 141 4.51 7.33 8.60
N VAL A 142 5.20 6.49 9.36
CA VAL A 142 6.25 5.61 8.85
C VAL A 142 5.99 4.22 9.37
N TYR A 143 5.93 3.24 8.47
CA TYR A 143 5.76 1.82 8.78
C TYR A 143 7.03 1.06 8.45
N LYS A 144 7.38 0.13 9.33
CA LYS A 144 8.24 -0.99 8.97
C LYS A 144 7.35 -2.06 8.35
N VAL A 145 7.74 -2.58 7.19
CA VAL A 145 6.95 -3.56 6.45
C VAL A 145 7.74 -4.87 6.33
N ARG A 146 7.00 -5.97 6.34
CA ARG A 146 7.49 -7.30 6.00
C ARG A 146 6.62 -7.83 4.89
N GLU A 147 7.13 -7.84 3.66
CA GLU A 147 6.39 -8.30 2.51
C GLU A 147 6.90 -9.65 1.98
N PHE A 148 5.94 -10.48 1.59
CA PHE A 148 6.13 -11.68 0.81
C PHE A 148 5.21 -11.60 -0.40
N ALA A 149 5.76 -11.81 -1.59
CA ALA A 149 5.00 -11.75 -2.82
C ALA A 149 5.31 -12.94 -3.74
N THR A 150 4.35 -13.25 -4.59
CA THR A 150 4.45 -14.30 -5.61
C THR A 150 4.06 -13.73 -6.96
N ALA A 151 4.88 -13.92 -7.99
CA ALA A 151 4.60 -13.58 -9.37
C ALA A 151 4.22 -14.82 -10.18
N ASP A 152 3.17 -14.69 -10.99
CA ASP A 152 2.81 -15.58 -12.08
C ASP A 152 2.91 -14.78 -13.40
N PRO A 153 4.00 -14.97 -14.17
CA PRO A 153 4.24 -14.30 -15.45
C PRO A 153 3.34 -14.82 -16.57
N VAL A 154 2.74 -16.01 -16.44
CA VAL A 154 1.78 -16.52 -17.42
C VAL A 154 0.44 -15.80 -17.24
N ALA A 155 0.03 -15.58 -15.99
CA ALA A 155 -1.21 -14.86 -15.66
C ALA A 155 -1.07 -13.33 -15.64
N ASP A 156 0.14 -12.78 -15.81
CA ASP A 156 0.44 -11.34 -15.63
C ASP A 156 -0.02 -10.82 -14.25
N LEU A 157 0.33 -11.57 -13.20
CA LEU A 157 -0.16 -11.30 -11.84
C LEU A 157 0.93 -11.42 -10.79
N VAL A 158 1.00 -10.44 -9.90
CA VAL A 158 1.72 -10.50 -8.63
C VAL A 158 0.72 -10.46 -7.50
N LEU A 159 0.90 -11.30 -6.50
CA LEU A 159 0.14 -11.28 -5.25
C LEU A 159 1.09 -11.02 -4.09
N ALA A 160 0.79 -10.01 -3.28
CA ALA A 160 1.59 -9.63 -2.13
C ALA A 160 0.81 -9.82 -0.84
N ARG A 161 1.53 -10.19 0.22
CA ARG A 161 1.05 -10.17 1.59
C ARG A 161 2.09 -9.46 2.43
N ASN A 162 1.65 -8.50 3.24
CA ASN A 162 2.58 -7.80 4.11
C ASN A 162 2.04 -7.55 5.52
N ASP A 163 2.95 -7.49 6.47
CA ASP A 163 2.69 -6.99 7.82
C ASP A 163 3.35 -5.63 7.97
N GLN A 164 2.58 -4.63 8.39
CA GLN A 164 3.04 -3.26 8.58
C GLN A 164 2.93 -2.87 10.05
N GLU A 165 4.03 -2.39 10.62
CA GLU A 165 4.11 -1.92 12.00
C GLU A 165 4.53 -0.44 12.02
N LEU A 166 3.69 0.40 12.62
CA LEU A 166 3.94 1.83 12.70
C LEU A 166 5.14 2.11 13.61
N ILE A 167 6.16 2.77 13.05
CA ILE A 167 7.37 3.17 13.81
C ILE A 167 7.35 4.65 14.19
N ASN A 168 6.66 5.50 13.41
CA ASN A 168 6.50 6.92 13.73
C ASN A 168 5.17 7.44 13.21
N SER A 169 4.59 8.43 13.90
CA SER A 169 3.31 9.03 13.56
C SER A 169 3.24 10.49 13.95
N THR A 170 2.77 11.33 13.04
CA THR A 170 2.50 12.75 13.26
C THR A 170 1.03 13.02 12.92
N PRO A 171 0.24 13.62 13.83
CA PRO A 171 -1.13 13.99 13.51
C PRO A 171 -1.21 14.95 12.32
N PHE A 172 -2.23 14.78 11.48
CA PHE A 172 -2.56 15.73 10.41
C PHE A 172 -4.02 16.12 10.47
N THR A 173 -4.36 17.27 9.89
CA THR A 173 -5.74 17.78 9.87
C THR A 173 -6.19 18.04 8.45
N LEU A 174 -7.29 17.42 8.05
CA LEU A 174 -7.94 17.64 6.76
C LEU A 174 -9.37 18.10 7.01
N LYS A 175 -9.73 19.26 6.46
CA LYS A 175 -11.09 19.86 6.57
C LYS A 175 -11.64 19.89 8.00
N GLY A 176 -10.77 20.17 8.98
CA GLY A 176 -11.13 20.29 10.39
C GLY A 176 -11.15 18.96 11.17
N VAL A 177 -10.89 17.83 10.51
CA VAL A 177 -10.78 16.52 11.16
C VAL A 177 -9.31 16.17 11.34
N THR A 178 -8.89 15.98 12.59
CA THR A 178 -7.52 15.57 12.93
C THR A 178 -7.44 14.06 13.06
N VAL A 179 -6.48 13.46 12.36
CA VAL A 179 -6.22 12.01 12.38
C VAL A 179 -4.76 11.79 12.77
N ASP A 180 -4.52 10.72 13.54
CA ASP A 180 -3.19 10.24 13.89
C ASP A 180 -3.15 8.73 13.63
N PHE A 181 -2.24 8.28 12.76
CA PHE A 181 -2.14 6.88 12.36
C PHE A 181 -1.88 5.94 13.54
N LYS A 182 -1.24 6.41 14.63
CA LYS A 182 -1.04 5.59 15.83
C LYS A 182 -2.35 5.18 16.51
N ASN A 183 -3.42 5.94 16.29
CA ASN A 183 -4.73 5.69 16.89
C ASN A 183 -5.63 4.84 16.00
N VAL A 184 -5.47 4.91 14.67
CA VAL A 184 -6.39 4.28 13.71
C VAL A 184 -5.79 3.10 12.95
N ALA A 185 -4.46 3.07 12.78
CA ALA A 185 -3.76 2.03 12.04
C ALA A 185 -2.36 1.76 12.61
N PRO A 186 -2.20 1.48 13.91
CA PRO A 186 -0.87 1.21 14.49
C PRO A 186 -0.22 -0.07 13.93
N ARG A 187 -1.03 -1.02 13.43
CA ARG A 187 -0.58 -2.22 12.72
C ARG A 187 -1.56 -2.55 11.60
N LEU A 188 -1.04 -3.02 10.47
CA LEU A 188 -1.84 -3.40 9.31
C LEU A 188 -1.36 -4.74 8.76
N MET A 189 -2.29 -5.54 8.24
CA MET A 189 -2.00 -6.68 7.37
C MET A 189 -2.49 -6.34 5.97
N GLY A 190 -1.59 -6.35 5.00
CA GLY A 190 -1.84 -6.04 3.59
C GLY A 190 -2.06 -7.28 2.74
N LEU A 191 -3.01 -7.19 1.81
CA LEU A 191 -3.14 -8.04 0.64
C LEU A 191 -3.04 -7.16 -0.60
N GLY A 192 -2.02 -7.37 -1.41
CA GLY A 192 -1.77 -6.61 -2.63
C GLY A 192 -1.92 -7.47 -3.88
N HIS A 193 -2.29 -6.84 -4.98
CA HIS A 193 -2.14 -7.43 -6.29
C HIS A 193 -1.58 -6.42 -7.28
N ALA A 194 -0.79 -6.91 -8.21
CA ALA A 194 -0.16 -6.09 -9.23
C ALA A 194 -0.02 -6.89 -10.53
N ARG A 195 0.42 -6.24 -11.60
CA ARG A 195 0.85 -6.93 -12.83
C ARG A 195 2.30 -7.37 -12.71
N VAL A 196 2.77 -8.26 -13.58
CA VAL A 196 4.21 -8.56 -13.56
C VAL A 196 5.02 -7.34 -14.00
N PRO A 197 6.26 -7.20 -13.49
CA PRO A 197 7.10 -6.06 -13.84
C PRO A 197 7.36 -5.99 -15.34
N GLN A 198 7.29 -4.79 -15.92
CA GLN A 198 7.57 -4.55 -17.34
C GLN A 198 8.74 -3.59 -17.51
N PRO A 199 9.56 -3.71 -18.57
CA PRO A 199 10.64 -2.75 -18.81
C PRO A 199 10.13 -1.31 -18.91
N ASP A 200 10.78 -0.41 -18.18
CA ASP A 200 10.58 1.03 -18.31
C ASP A 200 11.47 1.55 -19.46
N PRO A 201 10.89 2.17 -20.52
CA PRO A 201 11.68 2.77 -21.59
C PRO A 201 12.53 3.96 -21.12
N ASN A 202 12.21 4.58 -19.98
CA ASN A 202 12.90 5.74 -19.42
C ASN A 202 13.19 5.54 -17.92
N PRO A 203 14.07 4.58 -17.56
CA PRO A 203 14.27 4.20 -16.18
C PRO A 203 14.81 5.36 -15.33
N GLN A 204 14.14 5.64 -14.20
CA GLN A 204 14.57 6.63 -13.21
C GLN A 204 15.33 6.01 -12.04
N PRO A 205 16.56 6.44 -11.74
CA PRO A 205 17.33 5.87 -10.63
C PRO A 205 16.51 5.83 -9.33
N ILE A 206 16.48 4.67 -8.66
CA ILE A 206 15.98 4.59 -7.30
C ILE A 206 16.97 5.37 -6.41
N PRO A 207 16.53 6.27 -5.52
CA PRO A 207 17.41 7.03 -4.63
C PRO A 207 18.29 6.11 -3.78
N THR A 208 19.54 6.54 -3.54
CA THR A 208 20.55 5.78 -2.79
C THR A 208 20.85 6.36 -1.41
N ASP A 209 20.21 7.46 -1.03
CA ASP A 209 20.51 8.23 0.17
C ASP A 209 19.94 7.61 1.45
N GLU A 210 18.93 6.74 1.35
CA GLU A 210 18.47 5.96 2.49
C GLU A 210 19.42 4.80 2.85
N PRO A 211 19.61 4.47 4.15
CA PRO A 211 20.43 3.34 4.60
C PRO A 211 20.24 2.00 3.86
N PRO A 212 19.04 1.60 3.37
CA PRO A 212 18.88 0.43 2.51
C PRO A 212 19.62 0.46 1.16
N PHE A 213 20.07 1.62 0.66
CA PHE A 213 20.42 1.80 -0.76
C PHE A 213 21.81 2.37 -1.06
N GLN A 214 22.63 2.60 -0.04
CA GLN A 214 23.89 3.35 -0.16
C GLN A 214 25.00 2.66 -0.98
N SER A 215 24.77 1.48 -1.60
CA SER A 215 25.84 0.68 -2.24
C SER A 215 25.48 -0.12 -3.51
N GLY A 216 24.36 0.15 -4.19
CA GLY A 216 23.94 -0.61 -5.39
C GLY A 216 24.24 0.08 -6.74
N PRO A 217 24.57 -0.67 -7.82
CA PRO A 217 24.68 -0.09 -9.17
C PRO A 217 23.30 0.17 -9.78
N GLY A 218 23.08 1.33 -10.42
CA GLY A 218 22.04 1.49 -11.46
C GLY A 218 22.65 1.14 -12.84
N PHE A 219 21.94 0.73 -13.89
CA PHE A 219 20.58 1.07 -14.29
C PHE A 219 20.04 0.00 -15.24
N PHE A 220 18.87 -0.55 -14.90
CA PHE A 220 17.74 -1.00 -15.72
C PHE A 220 16.56 -0.94 -14.75
N LEU A 221 15.34 -0.63 -15.19
CA LEU A 221 14.19 -0.68 -14.29
C LEU A 221 12.99 -1.33 -14.93
N LEU A 222 12.23 -2.00 -14.08
CA LEU A 222 10.92 -2.53 -14.35
C LEU A 222 9.88 -1.73 -13.56
N HIS A 223 8.68 -1.56 -14.12
CA HIS A 223 7.53 -1.00 -13.41
C HIS A 223 6.43 -2.05 -13.21
N THR A 224 5.78 -1.99 -12.07
CA THR A 224 4.70 -2.90 -11.70
C THR A 224 3.48 -2.07 -11.33
N ALA A 225 2.42 -2.16 -12.14
CA ALA A 225 1.17 -1.46 -11.84
C ALA A 225 0.43 -2.17 -10.71
N ILE A 226 0.14 -1.44 -9.62
CA ILE A 226 -0.55 -1.97 -8.44
C ILE A 226 -2.00 -1.50 -8.46
N SER A 227 -2.91 -2.44 -8.69
CA SER A 227 -4.33 -2.23 -8.43
C SER A 227 -4.64 -2.71 -7.02
N GLY A 228 -5.18 -1.85 -6.16
CA GLY A 228 -5.77 -2.22 -4.87
C GLY A 228 -4.92 -3.11 -3.96
N THR A 229 -4.11 -2.52 -3.09
CA THR A 229 -3.69 -3.21 -1.85
C THR A 229 -4.66 -2.86 -0.73
N PHE A 230 -5.13 -3.87 -0.03
CA PHE A 230 -6.03 -3.76 1.13
C PHE A 230 -5.24 -4.03 2.38
N SER A 231 -5.07 -3.01 3.21
CA SER A 231 -4.42 -3.13 4.50
C SER A 231 -5.47 -3.04 5.61
N ALA A 232 -5.65 -4.12 6.37
CA ALA A 232 -6.62 -4.21 7.45
C ALA A 232 -5.93 -4.31 8.82
N VAL A 233 -6.48 -3.66 9.84
CA VAL A 233 -5.93 -3.74 11.20
C VAL A 233 -6.27 -5.09 11.84
N GLN A 234 -5.26 -5.75 12.42
CA GLN A 234 -5.46 -6.89 13.31
C GLN A 234 -5.83 -6.38 14.71
N SER A 235 -7.03 -6.69 15.20
CA SER A 235 -7.33 -6.57 16.64
C SER A 235 -6.51 -7.63 17.38
N LYS A 236 -5.72 -7.22 18.38
CA LYS A 236 -5.12 -8.18 19.33
C LYS A 236 -6.20 -8.97 20.06
#